data_AF-A0A831KWY4-F1
#
_entry.id   AF-A0A831KWY4-F1
#
_cell.length_a   1.000
_cell.length_b   1.000
_cell.length_c   1.000
_cell.angle_alpha   90.00
_cell.angle_beta   90.00
_cell.angle_gamma   90.00
#
_symmetry.space_group_name_H-M   'P 1'
#
loop_
_entity.id
_entity.type
_entity.pdbx_description
1 polymer ?
#
loop_
_entity_poly.entity_id
_entity_poly.type
_entity_poly.pdbx_seq_one_letter_code
_entity_poly.pdbx_strand_id
1 'polypeptide(L)'
;MPSLTRGMLPGLALLAVIASLAGCSALRQLLPERTPEYQNGKVVRPLEVPPGLSVPPADASMEIPGAGPTRPAAGVSGAAAGVAPGGPHTGAGQVAAPIRGIRVVRDGTERWLVIDAPPARIWPRVREFWLKNGFLIRKEDPRAGVLQTNWA
;
A
#
# COMPACT_ATOMS: atom_id res chain seq x y z
N MET A 1 13.23 -50.35 -34.00
CA MET A 1 12.00 -49.71 -33.48
C MET A 1 12.33 -48.34 -32.88
N PRO A 2 12.35 -47.22 -33.63
CA PRO A 2 12.66 -45.89 -33.07
C PRO A 2 11.55 -44.83 -33.28
N SER A 3 10.27 -45.21 -33.34
CA SER A 3 9.16 -44.28 -33.62
C SER A 3 8.44 -43.73 -32.37
N LEU A 4 8.62 -44.30 -31.17
CA LEU A 4 7.86 -43.90 -29.99
C LEU A 4 8.32 -42.59 -29.33
N THR A 5 9.57 -42.17 -29.53
CA THR A 5 10.13 -40.98 -28.83
C THR A 5 9.72 -39.64 -29.47
N ARG A 6 9.23 -39.64 -30.72
CA ARG A 6 8.88 -38.40 -31.45
C ARG A 6 7.49 -37.85 -31.08
N GLY A 7 6.60 -38.67 -30.53
CA GLY A 7 5.26 -38.27 -30.07
C GLY A 7 5.20 -37.82 -28.61
N MET A 8 6.19 -38.16 -27.79
CA MET A 8 6.25 -37.78 -26.37
C MET A 8 6.74 -36.33 -26.13
N LEU A 9 7.55 -35.77 -27.03
CA LEU A 9 8.03 -34.39 -26.92
C LEU A 9 6.92 -33.32 -26.93
N PRO A 10 5.95 -33.33 -27.88
CA PRO A 10 4.88 -32.32 -27.86
C PRO A 10 3.95 -32.48 -26.66
N GLY A 11 3.74 -33.72 -26.19
CA GLY A 11 2.95 -33.99 -24.98
C GLY A 11 3.60 -33.44 -23.71
N LEU A 12 4.92 -33.60 -23.56
CA LEU A 12 5.68 -33.05 -22.43
C LEU A 12 5.70 -31.51 -22.46
N ALA A 13 5.86 -30.91 -23.64
CA ALA A 13 5.85 -29.45 -23.81
C ALA A 13 4.49 -28.84 -23.46
N LEU A 14 3.39 -29.48 -23.88
CA LEU A 14 2.04 -29.03 -23.56
C LEU A 14 1.76 -29.12 -22.04
N LEU A 15 2.23 -30.17 -21.39
CA LEU A 15 2.06 -30.37 -19.94
C LEU A 15 2.87 -29.34 -19.12
N ALA A 16 4.06 -28.96 -19.58
CA ALA A 16 4.87 -27.91 -18.97
C ALA A 16 4.22 -26.51 -19.09
N VAL A 17 3.60 -26.20 -20.23
CA VAL A 17 2.87 -24.94 -20.43
C VAL A 17 1.65 -24.87 -19.50
N ILE A 18 0.88 -25.95 -19.38
CA ILE A 18 -0.29 -26.01 -18.48
C ILE A 18 0.16 -25.85 -17.01
N ALA A 19 1.28 -26.48 -16.62
CA ALA A 19 1.82 -26.34 -15.27
C ALA A 19 2.27 -24.90 -14.95
N SER A 20 2.81 -24.17 -15.93
CA SER A 20 3.23 -22.77 -15.76
C SER A 20 2.05 -21.81 -15.52
N LEU A 21 0.88 -22.10 -16.09
CA LEU A 21 -0.34 -21.30 -15.87
C LEU A 21 -0.91 -21.48 -14.46
N ALA A 22 -0.82 -22.69 -13.89
CA ALA A 22 -1.27 -22.95 -12.52
C ALA A 22 -0.30 -22.41 -11.45
N GLY A 23 0.96 -22.16 -11.84
CA GLY A 23 2.03 -21.73 -10.93
C GLY A 23 1.78 -20.39 -10.24
N CYS A 24 1.18 -19.40 -10.91
CA CYS A 24 1.00 -18.07 -10.31
C CYS A 24 0.02 -18.05 -9.12
N SER A 25 -1.03 -18.87 -9.14
CA SER A 25 -1.98 -18.94 -8.02
C SER A 25 -1.43 -19.75 -6.85
N ALA A 26 -0.79 -20.89 -7.13
CA ALA A 26 -0.17 -21.73 -6.11
C ALA A 26 0.99 -21.02 -5.42
N LEU A 27 1.80 -20.28 -6.18
CA LEU A 27 2.91 -19.49 -5.63
C LEU A 27 2.41 -18.41 -4.67
N ARG A 28 1.29 -17.73 -4.99
CA ARG A 28 0.66 -16.72 -4.13
C ARG A 28 0.16 -17.29 -2.80
N GLN A 29 -0.29 -18.54 -2.78
CA GLN A 29 -0.75 -19.24 -1.57
C GLN A 29 0.41 -19.78 -0.70
N LEU A 30 1.56 -20.07 -1.31
CA LEU A 30 2.76 -20.57 -0.62
C LEU A 30 3.67 -19.44 -0.11
N LEU A 31 3.51 -18.23 -0.65
CA LEU A 31 4.17 -17.04 -0.14
C LEU A 31 3.50 -16.63 1.18
N PRO A 32 4.28 -16.33 2.23
CA PRO A 32 3.74 -15.78 3.47
C PRO A 32 2.91 -14.53 3.17
N GLU A 33 1.66 -14.54 3.64
CA GLU A 33 0.78 -13.38 3.68
C GLU A 33 1.55 -12.18 4.22
N ARG A 34 1.61 -11.10 3.44
CA ARG A 34 2.24 -9.83 3.87
C ARG A 34 1.19 -8.91 4.49
N THR A 35 0.30 -9.48 5.30
CA THR A 35 -0.65 -8.68 6.06
C THR A 35 0.10 -8.01 7.20
N PRO A 36 -0.02 -6.68 7.38
CA PRO A 36 0.70 -5.98 8.41
C PRO A 36 0.15 -6.31 9.80
N GLU A 37 0.69 -7.31 10.50
CA GLU A 37 0.22 -7.67 11.85
C GLU A 37 0.49 -6.57 12.89
N TYR A 38 1.38 -5.63 12.59
CA TYR A 38 1.65 -4.46 13.44
C TYR A 38 0.41 -3.60 13.72
N GLN A 39 -0.60 -3.63 12.83
CA GLN A 39 -1.85 -2.89 13.03
C GLN A 39 -2.70 -3.47 14.17
N ASN A 40 -2.55 -4.76 14.46
CA ASN A 40 -3.26 -5.45 15.53
C ASN A 40 -2.51 -5.42 16.87
N GLY A 41 -1.38 -4.71 16.95
CA GLY A 41 -0.61 -4.54 18.19
C GLY A 41 -1.46 -3.88 19.27
N LYS A 42 -1.51 -4.47 20.47
CA LYS A 42 -2.26 -3.94 21.62
C LYS A 42 -1.35 -3.10 22.50
N VAL A 43 -1.79 -1.91 22.86
CA VAL A 43 -1.12 -1.09 23.88
C VAL A 43 -1.42 -1.69 25.25
N VAL A 44 -0.37 -2.11 25.97
CA VAL A 44 -0.50 -2.69 27.32
C VAL A 44 -0.43 -1.58 28.35
N ARG A 45 -1.17 -1.73 29.46
CA ARG A 45 -1.14 -0.78 30.57
C ARG A 45 0.26 -0.76 31.21
N PRO A 46 0.75 0.42 31.65
CA PRO A 46 1.98 0.51 32.43
C PRO A 46 1.91 -0.38 33.68
N LEU A 47 3.06 -0.93 34.08
CA LEU A 47 3.14 -1.73 35.31
C LEU A 47 2.81 -0.85 36.52
N GLU A 48 1.93 -1.34 37.38
CA GLU A 48 1.65 -0.73 38.68
C GLU A 48 2.77 -1.10 39.65
N VAL A 49 3.41 -0.08 40.21
CA VAL A 49 4.60 -0.25 41.03
C VAL A 49 4.23 -0.04 42.51
N PRO A 50 4.43 -1.02 43.40
CA PRO A 50 4.12 -0.90 44.81
C PRO A 50 4.97 0.19 45.51
N PRO A 51 4.44 0.86 46.55
CA PRO A 51 5.18 1.86 47.31
C PRO A 51 6.36 1.20 48.03
N GLY A 52 7.57 1.38 47.49
CA GLY A 52 8.81 0.80 47.99
C GLY A 52 9.75 0.27 46.91
N LEU A 53 9.28 0.11 45.66
CA LEU A 53 10.14 -0.23 44.51
C LEU A 53 10.23 0.96 43.57
N SER A 54 11.45 1.39 43.25
CA SER A 54 11.70 2.38 42.20
C SER A 54 11.65 1.70 40.83
N VAL A 55 10.94 2.32 39.87
CA VAL A 55 10.87 1.84 38.49
C VAL A 55 12.25 1.93 37.84
N PRO A 56 12.76 0.86 37.20
CA PRO A 56 13.93 0.97 36.34
C PRO A 56 13.67 2.00 35.23
N PRO A 57 14.63 2.86 34.88
CA PRO A 57 14.46 3.78 33.76
C PRO A 57 14.20 2.99 32.48
N ALA A 58 13.23 3.43 31.68
CA ALA A 58 13.04 2.89 30.34
C ALA A 58 14.33 3.11 29.53
N ASP A 59 14.75 2.09 28.78
CA ASP A 59 15.91 2.20 27.91
C ASP A 59 15.59 3.22 26.79
N ALA A 60 16.44 4.23 26.62
CA ALA A 60 16.28 5.25 25.60
C ALA A 60 16.24 4.66 24.17
N SER A 61 16.79 3.46 23.97
CA SER A 61 16.71 2.75 22.69
C SER A 61 15.32 2.19 22.36
N MET A 62 14.43 2.09 23.35
CA MET A 62 13.04 1.66 23.19
C MET A 62 12.05 2.83 23.10
N GLU A 63 12.53 4.08 23.17
CA GLU A 63 11.70 5.25 22.95
C GLU A 63 11.34 5.39 21.46
N ILE A 64 10.05 5.58 21.19
CA ILE A 64 9.56 5.82 19.83
C ILE A 64 9.65 7.33 19.58
N PRO A 65 10.50 7.81 18.64
CA PRO A 65 10.65 9.24 18.38
C PRO A 65 9.32 9.87 17.95
N GLY A 66 8.88 10.91 18.66
CA GLY A 66 7.60 11.61 18.41
C GLY A 66 6.40 11.06 19.19
N ALA A 67 6.53 9.93 19.90
CA ALA A 67 5.57 9.49 20.89
C ALA A 67 5.95 10.09 22.26
N GLY A 68 5.41 11.26 22.58
CA GLY A 68 5.60 11.85 23.91
C GLY A 68 5.10 10.93 25.04
N PRO A 69 5.61 11.08 26.27
CA PRO A 69 5.15 10.27 27.39
C PRO A 69 3.67 10.57 27.61
N THR A 70 2.83 9.52 27.57
CA THR A 70 1.38 9.58 27.89
C THR A 70 0.49 10.44 26.98
N ARG A 71 0.71 10.45 25.66
CA ARG A 71 -0.39 10.73 24.73
C ARG A 71 -0.76 9.45 23.97
N PRO A 72 -2.01 8.97 24.01
CA PRO A 72 -2.44 7.97 23.04
C PRO A 72 -2.21 8.57 21.67
N ALA A 73 -1.26 8.01 20.92
CA ALA A 73 -1.06 8.31 19.53
C ALA A 73 -2.30 7.80 18.78
N ALA A 74 -3.37 8.59 18.81
CA ALA A 74 -4.46 8.48 17.88
C ALA A 74 -3.86 8.74 16.49
N GLY A 75 -3.54 7.64 15.80
CA GLY A 75 -3.37 7.57 14.35
C GLY A 75 -2.38 8.56 13.73
N VAL A 76 -1.08 8.29 13.84
CA VAL A 76 -0.10 8.78 12.85
C VAL A 76 0.66 7.59 12.28
N SER A 77 -0.09 6.70 11.63
CA SER A 77 0.48 5.56 10.90
C SER A 77 -0.32 5.34 9.62
N GLY A 78 -0.06 6.18 8.61
CA GLY A 78 -0.80 6.15 7.35
C GLY A 78 0.00 6.72 6.19
N ALA A 79 1.28 6.35 6.06
CA ALA A 79 2.04 6.56 4.82
C ALA A 79 3.21 5.57 4.72
N ALA A 80 2.95 4.27 4.93
CA ALA A 80 3.83 3.26 4.39
C ALA A 80 3.58 3.18 2.88
N ALA A 81 4.51 3.74 2.12
CA ALA A 81 4.62 3.56 0.70
C ALA A 81 4.47 2.06 0.35
N GLY A 82 3.63 1.74 -0.61
CA GLY A 82 3.57 0.41 -1.21
C GLY A 82 4.94 0.09 -1.82
N VAL A 83 5.76 -0.67 -1.09
CA VAL A 83 6.97 -1.29 -1.62
C VAL A 83 6.53 -2.60 -2.27
N ALA A 84 6.28 -2.54 -3.57
CA ALA A 84 6.26 -3.72 -4.42
C ALA A 84 7.69 -4.28 -4.50
N PRO A 85 7.91 -5.60 -4.34
CA PRO A 85 9.25 -6.16 -4.43
C PRO A 85 9.61 -6.40 -5.90
N GLY A 86 10.58 -5.65 -6.42
CA GLY A 86 11.23 -5.99 -7.69
C GLY A 86 11.71 -4.79 -8.51
N GLY A 87 12.87 -4.24 -8.15
CA GLY A 87 13.63 -3.32 -9.00
C GLY A 87 14.56 -2.41 -8.17
N PRO A 88 15.79 -2.13 -8.61
CA PRO A 88 16.66 -1.18 -7.93
C PRO A 88 16.05 0.22 -8.05
N HIS A 89 15.34 0.65 -7.00
CA HIS A 89 14.82 2.01 -6.89
C HIS A 89 15.96 2.92 -6.39
N THR A 90 16.64 3.57 -7.33
CA THR A 90 17.34 4.83 -7.03
C THR A 90 16.29 5.82 -6.51
N GLY A 91 16.55 6.38 -5.33
CA GLY A 91 15.63 7.23 -4.60
C GLY A 91 15.23 8.49 -5.37
N ALA A 92 14.03 8.46 -5.93
CA ALA A 92 13.12 9.57 -6.12
C ALA A 92 11.81 8.91 -6.54
N GLY A 93 10.77 9.03 -5.70
CA GLY A 93 9.44 8.56 -6.08
C GLY A 93 9.13 9.15 -7.45
N GLN A 94 9.06 8.31 -8.48
CA GLN A 94 8.99 8.72 -9.88
C GLN A 94 7.84 9.71 -10.02
N VAL A 95 8.18 11.00 -10.05
CA VAL A 95 7.25 12.05 -10.41
C VAL A 95 6.94 11.74 -11.85
N ALA A 96 5.68 11.41 -12.14
CA ALA A 96 5.21 11.24 -13.50
C ALA A 96 5.83 12.36 -14.35
N ALA A 97 6.41 12.00 -15.50
CA ALA A 97 7.08 12.96 -16.38
C ALA A 97 6.21 14.22 -16.50
N PRO A 98 6.78 15.43 -16.45
CA PRO A 98 5.99 16.66 -16.36
C PRO A 98 5.02 16.73 -17.53
N ILE A 99 3.74 16.45 -17.25
CA ILE A 99 2.66 16.58 -18.22
C ILE A 99 2.33 18.08 -18.26
N ARG A 100 2.33 18.67 -19.45
CA ARG A 100 2.02 20.10 -19.60
C ARG A 100 0.68 20.43 -18.94
N GLY A 101 0.68 21.39 -18.02
CA GLY A 101 -0.52 21.80 -17.28
C GLY A 101 -0.88 20.93 -16.07
N ILE A 102 -0.05 19.94 -15.68
CA ILE A 102 -0.25 19.13 -14.47
C ILE A 102 1.03 19.11 -13.65
N ARG A 103 0.93 19.42 -12.36
CA ARG A 103 2.05 19.35 -11.42
C ARG A 103 1.65 18.63 -10.15
N VAL A 104 2.56 17.80 -9.65
CA VAL A 104 2.44 17.16 -8.35
C VAL A 104 2.98 18.11 -7.30
N VAL A 105 2.21 18.37 -6.26
CA VAL A 105 2.64 19.15 -5.09
C VAL A 105 2.58 18.26 -3.85
N ARG A 106 3.53 18.46 -2.95
CA ARG A 106 3.63 17.77 -1.67
C ARG A 106 3.91 18.79 -0.59
N ASP A 107 3.16 18.71 0.50
CA ASP A 107 3.40 19.48 1.70
C ASP A 107 3.19 18.56 2.93
N GLY A 108 4.27 18.33 3.67
CA GLY A 108 4.30 17.33 4.76
C GLY A 108 3.78 15.95 4.33
N THR A 109 2.63 15.57 4.89
CA THR A 109 1.93 14.31 4.62
C THR A 109 0.89 14.41 3.50
N GLU A 110 0.58 15.62 3.05
CA GLU A 110 -0.40 15.85 1.99
C GLU A 110 0.26 15.84 0.62
N ARG A 111 -0.47 15.28 -0.36
CA ARG A 111 -0.06 15.25 -1.76
C ARG A 111 -1.27 15.51 -2.64
N TRP A 112 -1.11 16.42 -3.60
CA TRP A 112 -2.17 16.74 -4.54
C TRP A 112 -1.63 17.03 -5.93
N LEU A 113 -2.55 17.05 -6.90
CA LEU A 113 -2.28 17.48 -8.26
C LEU A 113 -2.86 18.87 -8.46
N VAL A 114 -2.07 19.78 -9.04
CA VAL A 114 -2.59 21.04 -9.57
C VAL A 114 -2.70 20.88 -11.08
N ILE A 115 -3.91 21.05 -11.59
CA ILE A 115 -4.26 20.83 -12.99
C ILE A 115 -4.80 22.14 -13.55
N ASP A 116 -4.17 22.65 -14.61
CA ASP A 116 -4.62 23.83 -15.35
C ASP A 116 -5.70 23.44 -16.38
N ALA A 117 -6.90 23.14 -15.88
CA ALA A 117 -8.07 22.88 -16.72
C ALA A 117 -9.39 23.17 -15.96
N PRO A 118 -10.50 23.43 -16.68
CA PRO A 118 -11.79 23.68 -16.05
C PRO A 118 -12.29 22.45 -15.25
N PRO A 119 -12.81 22.64 -14.02
CA PRO A 119 -13.31 21.55 -13.18
C PRO A 119 -14.33 20.64 -13.89
N ALA A 120 -15.20 21.23 -14.73
CA ALA A 120 -16.20 20.49 -15.51
C ALA A 120 -15.60 19.43 -16.45
N ARG A 121 -14.35 19.60 -16.90
CA ARG A 121 -13.66 18.58 -17.72
C ARG A 121 -12.95 17.51 -16.89
N ILE A 122 -12.53 17.87 -15.68
CA ILE A 122 -11.73 17.01 -14.80
C ILE A 122 -12.64 16.08 -13.99
N TRP A 123 -13.74 16.62 -13.47
CA TRP A 123 -14.66 15.91 -12.58
C TRP A 123 -15.07 14.51 -13.05
N PRO A 124 -15.64 14.33 -14.26
CA PRO A 124 -16.06 13.01 -14.72
C PRO A 124 -14.88 12.03 -14.83
N ARG A 125 -13.69 12.53 -15.21
CA ARG A 125 -12.48 11.69 -15.35
C ARG A 125 -11.96 11.20 -14.01
N VAL A 126 -11.95 12.07 -12.99
CA VAL A 126 -11.52 11.70 -11.63
C VAL A 126 -12.49 10.69 -11.04
N ARG A 127 -13.79 10.91 -11.21
CA ARG A 127 -14.82 9.98 -10.76
C ARG A 127 -14.64 8.59 -11.40
N GLU A 128 -14.49 8.56 -12.72
CA GLU A 128 -14.30 7.32 -13.46
C GLU A 128 -13.00 6.60 -13.09
N PHE A 129 -11.91 7.35 -12.88
CA PHE A 129 -10.64 6.80 -12.41
C PHE A 129 -10.83 6.02 -11.11
N TRP A 130 -11.46 6.61 -10.09
CA TRP A 130 -11.66 5.93 -8.81
C TRP A 130 -12.51 4.66 -8.94
N LEU A 131 -13.61 4.72 -9.69
CA LEU A 131 -14.49 3.57 -9.92
C LEU A 131 -13.76 2.44 -10.68
N LYS A 132 -12.99 2.77 -11.72
CA LYS A 132 -12.21 1.79 -12.48
C LYS A 132 -11.12 1.12 -11.66
N ASN A 133 -10.61 1.79 -10.63
CA ASN A 133 -9.63 1.24 -9.70
C ASN A 133 -10.28 0.51 -8.50
N GLY A 134 -11.61 0.32 -8.52
CA GLY A 134 -12.32 -0.46 -7.49
C GLY A 134 -12.66 0.29 -6.21
N PHE A 135 -12.48 1.62 -6.17
CA PHE A 135 -12.87 2.43 -5.03
C PHE A 135 -14.37 2.74 -5.06
N LEU A 136 -15.02 2.67 -3.90
CA LEU A 136 -16.41 3.07 -3.75
C LEU A 136 -16.48 4.55 -3.36
N ILE A 137 -17.33 5.31 -4.04
CA ILE A 137 -17.56 6.73 -3.74
C ILE A 137 -18.54 6.81 -2.55
N ARG A 138 -18.10 7.40 -1.43
CA ARG A 138 -18.93 7.62 -0.23
C ARG A 138 -19.68 8.94 -0.25
N LYS A 139 -19.07 10.00 -0.79
CA LYS A 139 -19.67 11.33 -0.92
C LYS A 139 -19.25 11.97 -2.23
N GLU A 140 -20.21 12.56 -2.94
CA GLU A 140 -19.98 13.29 -4.17
C GLU A 140 -20.79 14.60 -4.15
N ASP A 141 -20.10 15.73 -4.25
CA ASP A 141 -20.68 17.05 -4.42
C ASP A 141 -19.90 17.82 -5.51
N PRO A 142 -20.39 17.81 -6.76
CA PRO A 142 -19.73 18.50 -7.87
C PRO A 142 -19.77 20.03 -7.75
N ARG A 143 -20.74 20.60 -7.00
CA ARG A 143 -20.84 22.05 -6.81
C ARG A 143 -19.80 22.53 -5.80
N ALA A 144 -19.59 21.77 -4.73
CA ALA A 144 -18.56 22.04 -3.73
C ALA A 144 -17.17 21.56 -4.17
N GLY A 145 -17.07 20.74 -5.22
CA GLY A 145 -15.80 20.16 -5.67
C GLY A 145 -15.27 19.05 -4.77
N VAL A 146 -16.15 18.38 -4.00
CA VAL A 146 -15.77 17.34 -3.03
C VAL A 146 -16.14 15.95 -3.54
N LEU A 147 -15.14 15.08 -3.70
CA LEU A 147 -15.31 13.65 -3.99
C LEU A 147 -14.54 12.85 -2.95
N GLN A 148 -15.24 12.00 -2.20
CA GLN A 148 -14.66 11.22 -1.11
C GLN A 148 -14.91 9.73 -1.34
N THR A 149 -13.85 8.93 -1.32
CA THR A 149 -13.92 7.47 -1.39
C THR A 149 -14.04 6.85 0.00
N ASN A 150 -14.34 5.55 0.06
CA ASN A 150 -14.13 4.78 1.27
C ASN A 150 -12.63 4.59 1.56
N TRP A 151 -12.33 4.17 2.78
CA TRP A 151 -11.01 3.63 3.10
C TRP A 151 -10.84 2.30 2.38
N ALA A 152 -9.64 2.08 1.83
CA ALA A 152 -9.18 0.83 1.24
C ALA A 152 -7.96 0.35 2.04
#